data_AF-W4HFL7-F1
#
_entry.id   AF-W4HFL7-F1
#
_cell.length_a   1.000
_cell.length_b   1.000
_cell.length_c   1.000
_cell.angle_alpha   90.00
_cell.angle_beta   90.00
_cell.angle_gamma   90.00
#
_symmetry.space_group_name_H-M   'P 1'
#
loop_
_entity.id
_entity.type
_entity.pdbx_description
1 polymer ?
#
loop_
_entity_poly.entity_id
_entity_poly.type
_entity_poly.pdbx_seq_one_letter_code
_entity_poly.pdbx_strand_id
1 'polypeptide(L)'
;MSWAAMQPFWPVLIPVAAWLVLAIRGPRTRWVDDWPSNATNYWHGLIVMRRSAPRPETVWAQEFYEARRKLRRPWETVLRVFLSDRRDWLGRNLELMGHEIEVQSAVLIYGGAASAHRRREARSLARYDQFDGWTVPKIEEALSERAAAARAFVEDHEKRIRSMRPK
;
A
#
# COMPACT_ATOMS: atom_id res chain seq x y z
N MET A 1 13.33 37.61 -9.16
CA MET A 1 14.22 36.90 -8.21
C MET A 1 15.45 36.44 -8.98
N SER A 2 16.66 36.72 -8.49
CA SER A 2 17.90 36.32 -9.17
C SER A 2 18.18 34.82 -8.97
N TRP A 3 18.84 34.19 -9.95
CA TRP A 3 19.25 32.79 -9.91
C TRP A 3 20.06 32.42 -8.65
N ALA A 4 20.84 33.37 -8.13
CA ALA A 4 21.60 33.22 -6.90
C ALA A 4 20.72 33.03 -5.65
N ALA A 5 19.53 33.62 -5.62
CA ALA A 5 18.61 33.51 -4.48
C ALA A 5 17.93 32.13 -4.37
N MET A 6 17.93 31.33 -5.44
CA MET A 6 17.37 29.98 -5.45
C MET A 6 18.40 28.89 -5.12
N GLN A 7 19.69 29.22 -5.10
CA GLN A 7 20.76 28.24 -4.85
C GLN A 7 20.65 27.40 -3.58
N PRO A 8 20.28 27.96 -2.41
CA PRO A 8 20.19 27.16 -1.18
C PRO A 8 18.99 26.18 -1.18
N PHE A 9 18.05 26.30 -2.12
CA PHE A 9 16.84 25.47 -2.17
C PHE A 9 16.95 24.28 -3.13
N TRP A 10 17.91 24.28 -4.07
CA TRP A 10 18.12 23.17 -5.02
C TRP A 10 18.31 21.79 -4.35
N PRO A 11 19.07 21.66 -3.24
CA PRO A 11 19.23 20.38 -2.55
C PRO A 11 17.91 19.79 -2.05
N VAL A 12 16.88 20.62 -1.85
CA VAL A 12 15.53 20.20 -1.45
C VAL A 12 14.62 20.02 -2.66
N LEU A 13 14.68 20.93 -3.63
CA LEU A 13 13.83 20.93 -4.81
C LEU A 13 14.11 19.75 -5.75
N ILE A 14 15.37 19.34 -5.91
CA ILE A 14 15.73 18.23 -6.82
C ILE A 14 15.17 16.89 -6.31
N PRO A 15 15.36 16.48 -5.03
CA PRO A 15 14.72 15.28 -4.49
C PRO A 15 13.20 15.33 -4.54
N VAL A 16 12.58 16.48 -4.25
CA VAL A 16 11.12 16.64 -4.31
C VAL A 16 10.61 16.49 -5.74
N ALA A 17 11.28 17.09 -6.73
CA ALA A 17 10.90 16.97 -8.13
C ALA A 17 11.09 15.54 -8.67
N ALA A 18 12.23 14.89 -8.35
CA ALA A 18 12.46 13.50 -8.72
C ALA A 18 11.42 12.56 -8.11
N TRP A 19 11.03 12.82 -6.85
CA TRP A 19 9.98 12.08 -6.18
C TRP A 19 8.59 12.36 -6.77
N LEU A 20 8.26 13.61 -7.12
CA LEU A 20 6.99 13.95 -7.79
C LEU A 20 6.87 13.22 -9.13
N VAL A 21 7.97 13.12 -9.88
CA VAL A 21 8.01 12.34 -11.13
C VAL A 21 7.73 10.86 -10.87
N LEU A 22 8.26 10.27 -9.79
CA LEU A 22 7.96 8.88 -9.40
C LEU A 22 6.51 8.71 -8.93
N ALA A 23 5.99 9.66 -8.15
CA ALA A 23 4.61 9.64 -7.65
C ALA A 23 3.58 9.77 -8.78
N ILE A 24 3.86 10.60 -9.79
CA ILE A 24 3.00 10.79 -10.98
C ILE A 24 3.04 9.55 -11.88
N ARG A 25 4.22 8.98 -12.11
CA ARG A 25 4.37 7.79 -12.95
C ARG A 25 3.76 6.53 -12.33
N GLY A 26 3.55 6.55 -11.01
CA GLY A 26 2.95 5.46 -10.26
C GLY A 26 3.86 4.23 -10.16
N PRO A 27 3.44 3.20 -9.40
CA PRO A 27 4.20 1.98 -9.27
C PRO A 27 4.43 1.29 -10.63
N ARG A 28 5.65 0.80 -10.85
CA ARG A 28 6.04 0.04 -12.04
C ARG A 28 6.18 -1.43 -11.70
N THR A 29 5.90 -2.31 -12.66
CA THR A 29 5.92 -3.75 -12.44
C THR A 29 6.97 -4.42 -13.31
N ARG A 30 7.78 -5.27 -12.71
CA ARG A 30 8.72 -6.16 -13.41
C ARG A 30 8.36 -7.60 -13.09
N TRP A 31 8.23 -8.41 -14.12
CA TRP A 31 7.97 -9.85 -14.00
C TRP A 31 9.28 -10.64 -14.06
N VAL A 32 9.47 -11.57 -13.14
CA VAL A 32 10.64 -12.45 -13.02
C VAL A 32 10.18 -13.89 -12.82
N ASP A 33 10.99 -14.86 -13.26
CA ASP A 33 10.62 -16.28 -13.20
C ASP A 33 10.99 -16.90 -11.85
N ASP A 34 12.23 -16.70 -11.40
CA ASP A 34 12.75 -17.25 -10.14
C ASP A 34 12.85 -16.18 -9.06
N TRP A 35 11.73 -15.94 -8.36
CA TRP A 35 11.69 -15.09 -7.17
C TRP A 35 11.24 -15.90 -5.94
N PRO A 36 11.86 -15.69 -4.76
CA PRO A 36 11.53 -16.47 -3.56
C PRO A 36 10.12 -16.17 -3.02
N SER A 37 9.60 -14.97 -3.25
CA SER A 37 8.23 -14.59 -2.88
C SER A 37 7.32 -14.47 -4.10
N ASN A 38 5.99 -14.40 -3.87
CA ASN A 38 5.04 -14.13 -4.96
C ASN A 38 5.25 -12.73 -5.55
N ALA A 39 5.59 -11.76 -4.69
CA ALA A 39 5.96 -10.43 -5.10
C ALA A 39 6.77 -9.70 -4.01
N THR A 40 7.32 -8.55 -4.38
CA THR A 40 7.97 -7.61 -3.47
C THR A 40 7.86 -6.21 -4.05
N ASN A 41 7.34 -5.26 -3.27
CA ASN A 41 7.48 -3.85 -3.59
C ASN A 41 8.70 -3.20 -2.92
N TYR A 42 9.42 -2.39 -3.69
CA TYR A 42 10.49 -1.53 -3.25
C TYR A 42 9.97 -0.11 -2.97
N TRP A 43 10.64 0.60 -2.07
CA TRP A 43 10.26 1.94 -1.59
C TRP A 43 10.10 3.00 -2.70
N HIS A 44 10.75 2.82 -3.85
CA HIS A 44 10.65 3.69 -5.02
C HIS A 44 9.53 3.28 -6.00
N GLY A 45 8.59 2.44 -5.56
CA GLY A 45 7.42 2.05 -6.35
C GLY A 45 7.68 0.97 -7.40
N LEU A 46 8.80 0.26 -7.34
CA LEU A 46 8.99 -0.93 -8.19
C LEU A 46 8.38 -2.15 -7.52
N ILE A 47 7.49 -2.83 -8.22
CA ILE A 47 6.91 -4.11 -7.83
C ILE A 47 7.60 -5.18 -8.65
N VAL A 48 8.28 -6.12 -7.99
CA VAL A 48 8.83 -7.32 -8.62
C VAL A 48 7.83 -8.44 -8.39
N MET A 49 7.29 -8.99 -9.46
CA MET A 49 6.28 -10.06 -9.46
C MET A 49 6.88 -11.35 -9.98
N ARG A 50 6.63 -12.46 -9.29
CA ARG A 50 6.91 -13.79 -9.82
C ARG A 50 5.87 -14.16 -10.89
N ARG A 51 6.30 -14.57 -12.09
CA ARG A 51 5.36 -14.96 -13.17
C ARG A 51 4.45 -16.12 -12.79
N SER A 52 4.98 -17.07 -12.04
CA SER A 52 4.28 -18.26 -11.54
C SER A 52 3.53 -18.03 -10.22
N ALA A 53 3.40 -16.78 -9.74
CA ALA A 53 2.63 -16.50 -8.52
C ALA A 53 1.16 -16.98 -8.67
N PRO A 54 0.58 -17.62 -7.63
CA PRO A 54 -0.83 -17.97 -7.62
C PRO A 54 -1.68 -16.69 -7.56
N ARG A 55 -2.68 -16.60 -8.46
CA ARG A 55 -3.54 -15.41 -8.67
C ARG A 55 -2.73 -14.10 -8.69
N PRO A 56 -1.83 -13.94 -9.67
CA PRO A 56 -0.85 -12.86 -9.69
C PRO A 56 -1.49 -11.47 -9.77
N GLU A 57 -2.72 -11.39 -10.26
CA GLU A 57 -3.52 -10.17 -10.27
C GLU A 57 -3.86 -9.70 -8.84
N THR A 58 -4.25 -10.63 -7.97
CA THR A 58 -4.56 -10.37 -6.57
C THR A 58 -3.31 -9.96 -5.79
N VAL A 59 -2.20 -10.70 -5.98
CA VAL A 59 -0.90 -10.37 -5.37
C VAL A 59 -0.45 -8.98 -5.79
N TRP A 60 -0.57 -8.64 -7.07
CA TRP A 60 -0.20 -7.32 -7.55
C TRP A 60 -1.08 -6.21 -6.99
N ALA A 61 -2.39 -6.42 -6.82
CA ALA A 61 -3.30 -5.41 -6.27
C ALA A 61 -2.88 -4.98 -4.86
N GLN A 62 -2.49 -5.94 -4.03
CA GLN A 62 -1.90 -5.70 -2.72
C GLN A 62 -0.60 -4.87 -2.84
N GLU A 63 0.36 -5.35 -3.62
CA GLU A 63 1.67 -4.72 -3.77
C GLU A 63 1.58 -3.31 -4.37
N PHE A 64 0.62 -3.08 -5.26
CA PHE A 64 0.34 -1.79 -5.87
C PHE A 64 -0.22 -0.81 -4.86
N TYR A 65 -1.15 -1.25 -4.01
CA TYR A 65 -1.67 -0.43 -2.93
C TYR A 65 -0.54 -0.02 -1.97
N GLU A 66 0.28 -0.98 -1.54
CA GLU A 66 1.44 -0.73 -0.70
C GLU A 66 2.45 0.22 -1.35
N ALA A 67 2.81 -0.02 -2.61
CA ALA A 67 3.75 0.82 -3.34
C ALA A 67 3.23 2.25 -3.48
N ARG A 68 1.94 2.42 -3.79
CA ARG A 68 1.32 3.75 -3.87
C ARG A 68 1.27 4.45 -2.51
N ARG A 69 1.05 3.70 -1.42
CA ARG A 69 1.14 4.21 -0.05
C ARG A 69 2.56 4.64 0.29
N LYS A 70 3.57 3.82 0.00
CA LYS A 70 5.00 4.13 0.23
C LYS A 70 5.45 5.35 -0.58
N LEU A 71 5.02 5.45 -1.84
CA LEU A 71 5.21 6.63 -2.68
C LEU A 71 4.49 7.88 -2.15
N ARG A 72 3.56 7.77 -1.19
CA ARG A 72 2.88 8.90 -0.54
C ARG A 72 3.51 9.25 0.83
N ARG A 73 4.31 8.38 1.43
CA ARG A 73 4.88 8.64 2.76
C ARG A 73 5.72 9.92 2.89
N PRO A 74 6.51 10.37 1.90
CA PRO A 74 7.33 11.59 2.08
C PRO A 74 6.53 12.88 2.27
N TRP A 75 5.39 13.06 1.57
CA TRP A 75 4.53 14.22 1.84
C TRP A 75 3.80 14.08 3.17
N GLU A 76 3.44 12.85 3.57
CA GLU A 76 2.91 12.60 4.92
C GLU A 76 3.95 12.98 5.97
N THR A 77 5.23 12.68 5.77
CA THR A 77 6.33 13.09 6.67
C THR A 77 6.51 14.61 6.71
N VAL A 78 6.34 15.31 5.60
CA VAL A 78 6.35 16.78 5.59
C VAL A 78 5.12 17.33 6.32
N LEU A 79 3.92 16.79 6.09
CA LEU A 79 2.71 17.18 6.81
C LEU A 79 2.71 16.76 8.29
N ARG A 80 3.43 15.69 8.66
CA ARG A 80 3.63 15.25 10.06
C ARG A 80 4.21 16.34 10.93
N VAL A 81 4.98 17.27 10.35
CA VAL A 81 5.57 18.40 11.07
C VAL A 81 4.52 19.48 11.38
N PHE A 82 3.39 19.52 10.67
CA PHE A 82 2.43 20.62 10.74
C PHE A 82 1.04 20.27 11.31
N LEU A 83 0.62 18.99 11.35
CA LEU A 83 -0.74 18.59 11.74
C LEU A 83 -0.75 17.27 12.54
N SER A 84 -0.73 17.34 13.88
CA SER A 84 -0.62 16.15 14.76
C SER A 84 -1.89 15.31 14.85
N ASP A 85 -3.08 15.91 14.98
CA ASP A 85 -4.26 15.13 15.41
C ASP A 85 -5.01 14.47 14.24
N ARG A 86 -4.92 15.05 13.02
CA ARG A 86 -5.48 14.43 11.81
C ARG A 86 -4.64 13.26 11.29
N ARG A 87 -3.43 13.08 11.85
CA ARG A 87 -2.42 12.10 11.44
C ARG A 87 -2.78 10.68 11.84
N ASP A 88 -3.12 10.46 13.11
CA ASP A 88 -3.39 9.11 13.62
C ASP A 88 -4.67 8.56 12.99
N TRP A 89 -5.64 9.43 12.75
CA TRP A 89 -6.84 9.06 12.00
C TRP A 89 -6.51 8.63 10.57
N LEU A 90 -5.73 9.42 9.81
CA LEU A 90 -5.39 9.09 8.42
C LEU A 90 -4.53 7.83 8.34
N GLY A 91 -3.49 7.74 9.16
CA GLY A 91 -2.60 6.57 9.24
C GLY A 91 -3.38 5.31 9.56
N ARG A 92 -4.22 5.34 10.59
CA ARG A 92 -5.07 4.21 10.99
C ARG A 92 -6.02 3.78 9.87
N ASN A 93 -6.67 4.73 9.17
CA ASN A 93 -7.56 4.41 8.06
C ASN A 93 -6.83 3.76 6.87
N LEU A 94 -5.63 4.25 6.54
CA LEU A 94 -4.81 3.68 5.47
C LEU A 94 -4.32 2.28 5.81
N GLU A 95 -3.88 2.05 7.05
CA GLU A 95 -3.47 0.71 7.51
C GLU A 95 -4.66 -0.25 7.51
N LEU A 96 -5.81 0.15 8.07
CA LEU A 96 -7.02 -0.69 8.06
C LEU A 96 -7.43 -1.06 6.63
N MET A 97 -7.40 -0.11 5.70
CA MET A 97 -7.75 -0.40 4.30
C MET A 97 -6.73 -1.33 3.63
N GLY A 98 -5.43 -1.10 3.84
CA GLY A 98 -4.36 -1.95 3.31
C GLY A 98 -4.46 -3.39 3.79
N HIS A 99 -4.62 -3.58 5.10
CA HIS A 99 -4.76 -4.91 5.69
C HIS A 99 -6.07 -5.60 5.30
N GLU A 100 -7.19 -4.87 5.12
CA GLU A 100 -8.41 -5.51 4.59
C GLU A 100 -8.24 -5.90 3.11
N ILE A 101 -7.48 -5.15 2.30
CA ILE A 101 -7.10 -5.58 0.94
C ILE A 101 -6.30 -6.89 1.00
N GLU A 102 -5.36 -7.03 1.95
CA GLU A 102 -4.61 -8.28 2.18
C GLU A 102 -5.52 -9.44 2.57
N VAL A 103 -6.50 -9.21 3.45
CA VAL A 103 -7.50 -10.22 3.84
C VAL A 103 -8.29 -10.69 2.62
N GLN A 104 -8.85 -9.76 1.85
CA GLN A 104 -9.64 -10.11 0.66
C GLN A 104 -8.77 -10.85 -0.36
N SER A 105 -7.52 -10.42 -0.51
CA SER A 105 -6.52 -11.06 -1.36
C SER A 105 -6.19 -12.49 -0.91
N ALA A 106 -5.98 -12.69 0.39
CA ALA A 106 -5.67 -13.99 0.98
C ALA A 106 -6.85 -14.97 0.88
N VAL A 107 -8.09 -14.50 1.07
CA VAL A 107 -9.30 -15.31 0.84
C VAL A 107 -9.38 -15.77 -0.62
N LEU A 108 -9.03 -14.92 -1.57
CA LEU A 108 -9.01 -15.29 -2.98
C LEU A 108 -7.87 -16.28 -3.32
N ILE A 109 -6.65 -16.04 -2.81
CA ILE A 109 -5.47 -16.86 -3.14
C ILE A 109 -5.51 -18.22 -2.43
N TYR A 110 -5.77 -18.21 -1.13
CA TYR A 110 -5.62 -19.38 -0.24
C TYR A 110 -6.95 -19.98 0.21
N GLY A 111 -8.08 -19.33 -0.06
CA GLY A 111 -9.38 -19.73 0.46
C GLY A 111 -9.56 -19.45 1.96
N GLY A 112 -10.63 -20.03 2.52
CA GLY A 112 -10.96 -19.93 3.95
C GLY A 112 -11.85 -18.73 4.31
N ALA A 113 -12.19 -18.63 5.60
CA ALA A 113 -13.07 -17.59 6.11
C ALA A 113 -12.33 -16.25 6.27
N ALA A 114 -12.91 -15.17 5.74
CA ALA A 114 -12.35 -13.81 5.86
C ALA A 114 -12.12 -13.41 7.33
N SER A 115 -12.99 -13.82 8.25
CA SER A 115 -12.84 -13.57 9.70
C SER A 115 -11.53 -14.13 10.27
N ALA A 116 -11.12 -15.33 9.85
CA ALA A 116 -9.87 -15.95 10.31
C ALA A 116 -8.64 -15.16 9.84
N HIS A 117 -8.65 -14.67 8.60
CA HIS A 117 -7.62 -13.80 8.06
C HIS A 117 -7.62 -12.43 8.75
N ARG A 118 -8.79 -11.78 8.91
CA ARG A 118 -8.91 -10.49 9.62
C ARG A 118 -8.39 -10.56 11.04
N ARG A 119 -8.69 -11.64 11.76
CA ARG A 119 -8.20 -11.81 13.13
C ARG A 119 -6.68 -11.89 13.20
N ARG A 120 -6.02 -12.49 12.20
CA ARG A 120 -4.55 -12.47 12.11
C ARG A 120 -4.03 -11.06 11.85
N GLU A 121 -4.62 -10.34 10.91
CA GLU A 121 -4.25 -8.96 10.61
C GLU A 121 -4.47 -8.02 11.80
N ALA A 122 -5.61 -8.14 12.48
CA ALA A 122 -5.93 -7.34 13.66
C ALA A 122 -4.92 -7.54 14.80
N ARG A 123 -4.38 -8.76 14.97
CA ARG A 123 -3.30 -9.03 15.95
C ARG A 123 -1.97 -8.40 15.54
N SER A 124 -1.69 -8.31 14.24
CA SER A 124 -0.51 -7.63 13.73
C SER A 124 -0.62 -6.12 13.95
N LEU A 125 -1.75 -5.54 13.54
CA LEU A 125 -2.07 -4.12 13.66
C LEU A 125 -2.10 -3.61 15.10
N ALA A 126 -2.54 -4.42 16.06
CA ALA A 126 -2.56 -4.07 17.48
C ALA A 126 -1.16 -3.73 18.05
N ARG A 127 -0.07 -4.08 17.33
CA ARG A 127 1.31 -3.76 17.72
C ARG A 127 1.82 -2.42 17.16
N TYR A 128 1.03 -1.75 16.33
CA TYR A 128 1.45 -0.51 15.69
C TYR A 128 1.05 0.68 16.56
N ASP A 129 1.93 1.67 16.73
CA ASP A 129 1.70 2.87 17.56
C ASP A 129 0.38 3.59 17.24
N GLN A 130 0.03 3.65 15.95
CA GLN A 130 -1.21 4.26 15.47
C GLN A 130 -2.50 3.54 15.92
N PHE A 131 -2.40 2.36 16.52
CA PHE A 131 -3.51 1.61 17.12
C PHE A 131 -3.38 1.49 18.64
N ASP A 132 -2.53 2.32 19.28
CA ASP A 132 -2.45 2.33 20.73
C ASP A 132 -3.83 2.54 21.38
N GLY A 133 -4.10 1.75 22.43
CA GLY A 133 -5.40 1.67 23.09
C GLY A 133 -6.53 0.97 22.31
N TRP A 134 -6.29 0.43 21.11
CA TRP A 134 -7.29 -0.38 20.40
C TRP A 134 -7.15 -1.86 20.70
N THR A 135 -8.28 -2.52 20.99
CA THR A 135 -8.33 -3.97 21.19
C THR A 135 -8.38 -4.70 19.84
N VAL A 136 -7.91 -5.95 19.81
CA VAL A 136 -8.00 -6.80 18.61
C VAL A 136 -9.44 -6.90 18.06
N PRO A 137 -10.50 -7.11 18.87
CA PRO A 137 -11.88 -7.10 18.38
C PRO A 137 -12.28 -5.78 17.72
N LYS A 138 -11.88 -4.64 18.29
CA LYS A 138 -12.17 -3.31 17.72
C LYS A 138 -11.50 -3.12 16.36
N ILE A 139 -10.25 -3.59 16.22
CA ILE A 139 -9.54 -3.56 14.93
C ILE A 139 -10.21 -4.51 13.93
N GLU A 140 -10.59 -5.72 14.35
CA GLU A 140 -11.29 -6.71 13.51
C GLU A 140 -12.62 -6.15 12.97
N GLU A 141 -13.40 -5.48 13.82
CA GLU A 141 -14.63 -4.78 13.44
C GLU A 141 -14.35 -3.68 12.40
N ALA A 142 -13.37 -2.81 12.67
CA ALA A 142 -13.01 -1.73 11.75
C ALA A 142 -12.48 -2.25 10.40
N LEU A 143 -11.78 -3.39 10.38
CA LEU A 143 -11.41 -4.06 9.13
C LEU A 143 -12.67 -4.54 8.38
N SER A 144 -13.60 -5.18 9.09
CA SER A 144 -14.85 -5.68 8.52
C SER A 144 -15.71 -4.58 7.89
N GLU A 145 -15.78 -3.40 8.49
CA GLU A 145 -16.47 -2.23 7.91
C GLU A 145 -15.93 -1.82 6.52
N ARG A 146 -14.65 -2.11 6.26
CA ARG A 146 -13.96 -1.77 5.00
C ARG A 146 -14.01 -2.88 3.96
N ALA A 147 -14.55 -4.04 4.32
CA ALA A 147 -14.52 -5.25 3.49
C ALA A 147 -15.08 -5.03 2.09
N ALA A 148 -16.21 -4.33 1.97
CA ALA A 148 -16.85 -4.07 0.68
C ALA A 148 -15.95 -3.21 -0.24
N ALA A 149 -15.38 -2.14 0.30
CA ALA A 149 -14.50 -1.24 -0.46
C ALA A 149 -13.18 -1.93 -0.84
N ALA A 150 -12.59 -2.69 0.07
CA ALA A 150 -11.37 -3.45 -0.19
C ALA A 150 -11.58 -4.52 -1.26
N ARG A 151 -12.71 -5.24 -1.18
CA ARG A 151 -13.09 -6.24 -2.18
C ARG A 151 -13.27 -5.61 -3.56
N ALA A 152 -14.03 -4.51 -3.64
CA ALA A 152 -14.22 -3.79 -4.90
C ALA A 152 -12.87 -3.31 -5.49
N PHE A 153 -11.96 -2.82 -4.63
CA PHE A 153 -10.62 -2.42 -5.05
C PHE A 153 -9.83 -3.59 -5.64
N VAL A 154 -9.83 -4.75 -4.97
CA VAL A 154 -9.15 -5.96 -5.46
C VAL A 154 -9.74 -6.42 -6.79
N GLU A 155 -11.08 -6.50 -6.90
CA GLU A 155 -11.77 -6.93 -8.11
C GLU A 155 -11.53 -5.99 -9.32
N ASP A 156 -11.54 -4.67 -9.11
CA ASP A 156 -11.27 -3.68 -10.17
C ASP A 156 -9.84 -3.78 -10.70
N HIS A 157 -8.86 -3.95 -9.80
CA HIS A 157 -7.47 -4.09 -10.20
C HIS A 157 -7.19 -5.47 -10.80
N GLU A 158 -7.91 -6.53 -10.39
CA GLU A 158 -7.81 -7.86 -11.01
C GLU A 158 -8.14 -7.79 -12.51
N LYS A 159 -9.22 -7.09 -12.87
CA LYS A 159 -9.62 -6.86 -14.26
C LYS A 159 -8.57 -6.08 -15.04
N ARG A 160 -8.01 -5.03 -14.43
CA ARG A 160 -6.99 -4.18 -15.06
C ARG A 160 -5.70 -4.92 -15.34
N ILE A 161 -5.27 -5.84 -14.46
CA ILE A 161 -4.01 -6.57 -14.65
C ILE A 161 -4.18 -7.69 -15.66
N ARG A 162 -5.35 -8.36 -15.67
CA ARG A 162 -5.65 -9.37 -16.68
C ARG A 162 -5.57 -8.80 -18.10
N SER A 163 -5.88 -7.51 -18.30
CA SER A 163 -5.71 -6.83 -19.59
C SER A 163 -4.27 -6.35 -19.88
N MET A 164 -3.40 -6.29 -18.88
CA MET A 164 -1.99 -5.88 -19.01
C MET A 164 -1.01 -7.06 -19.13
N ARG A 165 -1.46 -8.30 -18.90
CA ARG A 165 -0.61 -9.49 -19.05
C ARG A 165 -0.22 -9.66 -20.52
N PRO A 166 1.09 -9.69 -20.86
CA PRO A 166 1.52 -10.11 -22.19
C PRO A 166 1.09 -11.57 -22.39
N LYS A 167 0.58 -11.87 -23.59
CA LYS A 167 0.23 -13.23 -24.02
C LYS A 167 1.45 -14.15 -24.00
#